data_AF-A0A9Q1DWL4-F1
#
_entry.id   AF-A0A9Q1DWL4-F1
#
_cell.length_a   1.000
_cell.length_b   1.000
_cell.length_c   1.000
_cell.angle_alpha   90.00
_cell.angle_beta   90.00
_cell.angle_gamma   90.00
#
_symmetry.space_group_name_H-M   'P 1'
#
loop_
_entity.id
_entity.type
_entity.pdbx_description
1 polymer ?
#
loop_
_entity_poly.entity_id
_entity_poly.type
_entity_poly.pdbx_seq_one_letter_code
_entity_poly.pdbx_strand_id
1 'polypeptide(L)'
;MAHRKNYLLASPFALDGSETAKADQERPGTSSRNKGLLAPTRESSKRSVKRSDRQELSLMRIHETLKVEKLNVEKPSRFLRPLQKPRLVPEHLPEGSEMAKADQERPGTSSQNTVHCQTEYRESETQTDPYTPKYIPRPGTPPEVLSLASLKTGRGLPAGLKEVQNLEFARRRRDMEARLPPLDDITQRAKRVRMMMEIERERWSHRERAIQKEHDARLQQLTQQLLERETQWQHNNLKRLESHFAPRYQEMAARIEKLQKNYCSSLRRLENSRRGVGGMPDKRATMKEYSAQVQRMCGPRPHKSQTPELNALLQAVKAKYLGSYEGLLDLEANIPSSVTELCIKAPTPKTFKGFLNRSDRQELSLITIHEKLKAERLNLEKPKVEKKPYRFLQPLQTPRFPVLVPEHLPEDDEEDDLPVIFLQKALKGMSNMIMMYDEKERRKDLIKELRSTHALQQEDQELQQAEKQNILALQRQRELHRHKALAARALLAGLAGGVIADMLDFLSKEPQQQQEQQGH
;
A
#
# COMPACT_ATOMS: atom_id res chain seq x y z
N MET A 1 35.66 -9.40 -16.26
CA MET A 1 35.68 -8.21 -15.38
C MET A 1 34.28 -8.03 -14.79
N ALA A 2 34.06 -8.58 -13.61
CA ALA A 2 32.76 -8.64 -12.95
C ALA A 2 32.92 -8.05 -11.54
N HIS A 3 32.22 -6.95 -11.25
CA HIS A 3 32.19 -6.36 -9.91
C HIS A 3 31.00 -6.91 -9.12
N ARG A 4 31.24 -7.94 -8.32
CA ARG A 4 30.38 -8.30 -7.18
C ARG A 4 30.76 -7.41 -5.99
N LYS A 5 29.81 -6.60 -5.49
CA LYS A 5 29.92 -5.92 -4.20
C LYS A 5 29.15 -6.73 -3.16
N ASN A 6 29.91 -7.39 -2.28
CA ASN A 6 29.43 -8.03 -1.06
C ASN A 6 29.10 -6.97 -0.02
N TYR A 7 27.89 -6.99 0.53
CA TYR A 7 27.56 -6.29 1.78
C TYR A 7 27.47 -7.33 2.90
N LEU A 8 28.50 -7.38 3.74
CA LEU A 8 28.54 -8.14 4.98
C LEU A 8 27.93 -7.30 6.12
N LEU A 9 26.94 -7.89 6.80
CA LEU A 9 26.40 -7.46 8.08
C LEU A 9 27.46 -7.67 9.18
N ALA A 10 27.74 -6.64 9.97
CA ALA A 10 28.55 -6.73 11.18
C ALA A 10 27.71 -6.31 12.40
N SER A 11 27.41 -7.30 13.24
CA SER A 11 27.08 -7.16 14.66
C SER A 11 28.39 -7.20 15.45
N PRO A 12 28.49 -6.48 16.58
CA PRO A 12 29.32 -6.97 17.67
C PRO A 12 28.57 -6.92 19.01
N PHE A 13 28.28 -8.11 19.55
CA PHE A 13 28.13 -8.36 20.97
C PHE A 13 29.33 -9.23 21.35
N ALA A 14 30.30 -8.67 22.07
CA ALA A 14 31.34 -9.43 22.74
C ALA A 14 31.59 -8.81 24.11
N LEU A 15 31.51 -9.70 25.09
CA LEU A 15 31.73 -9.51 26.52
C LEU A 15 33.21 -9.30 26.77
N ASP A 16 33.57 -8.36 27.62
CA ASP A 16 34.79 -8.43 28.42
C ASP A 16 34.46 -7.94 29.84
N GLY A 17 34.71 -8.83 30.80
CA GLY A 17 34.67 -8.53 32.22
C GLY A 17 36.04 -8.06 32.69
N SER A 18 36.05 -7.07 33.58
CA SER A 18 37.15 -6.88 34.51
C SER A 18 36.61 -6.29 35.81
N GLU A 19 36.99 -6.96 36.87
CA GLU A 19 36.71 -6.75 38.29
C GLU A 19 37.05 -5.33 38.77
N THR A 20 36.26 -4.81 39.72
CA THR A 20 36.81 -4.24 40.97
C THR A 20 35.75 -4.31 42.06
N ALA A 21 36.10 -5.02 43.13
CA ALA A 21 35.38 -5.09 44.40
C ALA A 21 35.37 -3.75 45.13
N LYS A 22 34.29 -3.47 45.87
CA LYS A 22 34.32 -2.74 47.15
C LYS A 22 33.12 -3.18 47.99
N ALA A 23 33.45 -3.60 49.20
CA ALA A 23 32.56 -4.07 50.24
C ALA A 23 31.69 -2.93 50.78
N ASP A 24 30.54 -3.27 51.36
CA ASP A 24 30.19 -2.83 52.72
C ASP A 24 29.08 -3.73 53.29
N GLN A 25 29.37 -4.26 54.48
CA GLN A 25 28.48 -5.02 55.34
C GLN A 25 27.76 -4.03 56.26
N GLU A 26 26.47 -4.24 56.53
CA GLU A 26 25.91 -3.88 57.84
C GLU A 26 24.69 -4.75 58.18
N ARG A 27 24.64 -5.14 59.46
CA ARG A 27 23.79 -6.15 60.09
C ARG A 27 22.43 -5.58 60.55
N PRO A 28 21.44 -6.45 60.89
CA PRO A 28 20.10 -6.02 61.25
C PRO A 28 19.94 -5.75 62.76
N GLY A 29 19.06 -4.81 63.10
CA GLY A 29 18.70 -4.41 64.47
C GLY A 29 17.18 -4.41 64.69
N THR A 30 16.79 -4.85 65.88
CA THR A 30 15.46 -5.24 66.36
C THR A 30 14.52 -4.10 66.81
N SER A 31 13.21 -4.38 66.82
CA SER A 31 12.29 -4.29 68.00
C SER A 31 11.02 -3.42 67.88
N SER A 32 9.89 -4.03 68.30
CA SER A 32 8.75 -3.45 69.05
C SER A 32 7.75 -2.53 68.31
N ARG A 33 6.41 -2.51 68.53
CA ARG A 33 5.41 -3.30 69.28
C ARG A 33 4.04 -2.60 69.04
N ASN A 34 2.98 -3.38 68.75
CA ASN A 34 1.53 -3.17 68.92
C ASN A 34 0.84 -1.79 68.77
N LYS A 35 -0.25 -1.76 67.96
CA LYS A 35 -1.67 -1.69 68.41
C LYS A 35 -2.61 -1.82 67.19
N GLY A 36 -3.62 -2.68 67.27
CA GLY A 36 -4.50 -3.06 66.15
C GLY A 36 -5.77 -2.23 66.00
N LEU A 37 -6.61 -2.59 65.01
CA LEU A 37 -8.08 -2.48 65.01
C LEU A 37 -8.69 -3.02 63.68
N LEU A 38 -9.74 -3.83 63.85
CA LEU A 38 -10.89 -4.18 62.98
C LEU A 38 -10.71 -4.90 61.63
N ALA A 39 -11.29 -6.10 61.57
CA ALA A 39 -11.60 -6.87 60.36
C ALA A 39 -12.93 -6.40 59.70
N PRO A 40 -13.06 -6.43 58.36
CA PRO A 40 -14.33 -6.24 57.68
C PRO A 40 -15.05 -7.58 57.40
N THR A 41 -16.36 -7.48 57.36
CA THR A 41 -17.37 -8.55 57.37
C THR A 41 -17.48 -9.33 56.05
N ARG A 42 -17.78 -10.63 56.18
CA ARG A 42 -17.61 -11.69 55.18
C ARG A 42 -18.78 -11.90 54.20
N GLU A 43 -19.65 -10.90 54.01
CA GLU A 43 -20.95 -11.10 53.34
C GLU A 43 -21.08 -10.48 51.93
N SER A 44 -20.22 -9.54 51.54
CA SER A 44 -20.26 -8.92 50.19
C SER A 44 -19.61 -9.79 49.10
N SER A 45 -18.62 -10.61 49.46
CA SER A 45 -17.91 -11.51 48.53
C SER A 45 -18.82 -12.61 47.95
N LYS A 46 -19.76 -13.16 48.73
CA LYS A 46 -20.63 -14.26 48.28
C LYS A 46 -21.70 -13.85 47.25
N ARG A 47 -22.08 -12.56 47.19
CA ARG A 47 -23.03 -12.05 46.16
C ARG A 47 -22.32 -11.69 44.84
N SER A 48 -21.05 -11.29 44.91
CA SER A 48 -20.21 -11.04 43.72
C SER A 48 -19.88 -12.34 42.99
N VAL A 49 -19.48 -13.38 43.73
CA VAL A 49 -19.16 -14.71 43.15
C VAL A 49 -20.39 -15.36 42.51
N LYS A 50 -21.58 -15.26 43.13
CA LYS A 50 -22.82 -15.78 42.51
C LYS A 50 -23.25 -15.03 41.22
N ARG A 51 -22.77 -13.81 41.00
CA ARG A 51 -23.03 -13.05 39.76
C ARG A 51 -22.01 -13.38 38.67
N SER A 52 -20.73 -13.58 39.01
CA SER A 52 -19.73 -14.07 38.06
C SER A 52 -20.08 -15.48 37.60
N ASP A 53 -20.48 -16.37 38.50
CA ASP A 53 -20.80 -17.76 38.15
C ASP A 53 -22.06 -17.85 37.27
N ARG A 54 -23.04 -16.95 37.47
CA ARG A 54 -24.21 -16.83 36.58
C ARG A 54 -23.87 -16.25 35.21
N GLN A 55 -22.88 -15.35 35.13
CA GLN A 55 -22.38 -14.80 33.87
C GLN A 55 -21.50 -15.80 33.12
N GLU A 56 -20.74 -16.62 33.83
CA GLU A 56 -19.97 -17.72 33.23
C GLU A 56 -20.88 -18.85 32.75
N LEU A 57 -21.93 -19.21 33.51
CA LEU A 57 -22.93 -20.17 33.05
C LEU A 57 -23.79 -19.65 31.89
N SER A 58 -24.05 -18.34 31.80
CA SER A 58 -24.71 -17.75 30.63
C SER A 58 -23.79 -17.71 29.41
N LEU A 59 -22.51 -17.41 29.59
CA LEU A 59 -21.49 -17.48 28.53
C LEU A 59 -21.25 -18.92 28.06
N MET A 60 -21.26 -19.90 28.96
CA MET A 60 -21.16 -21.32 28.62
C MET A 60 -22.42 -21.80 27.89
N ARG A 61 -23.62 -21.36 28.28
CA ARG A 61 -24.86 -21.62 27.51
C ARG A 61 -24.81 -21.00 26.12
N ILE A 62 -24.31 -19.77 25.98
CA ILE A 62 -24.13 -19.11 24.68
C ILE A 62 -23.08 -19.86 23.84
N HIS A 63 -22.02 -20.36 24.46
CA HIS A 63 -20.98 -21.11 23.76
C HIS A 63 -21.42 -22.54 23.39
N GLU A 64 -22.35 -23.13 24.14
CA GLU A 64 -23.04 -24.39 23.82
C GLU A 64 -24.09 -24.19 22.73
N THR A 65 -24.91 -23.13 22.75
CA THR A 65 -25.85 -22.83 21.65
C THR A 65 -25.11 -22.52 20.35
N LEU A 66 -23.97 -21.82 20.40
CA LEU A 66 -23.09 -21.60 19.24
C LEU A 66 -22.37 -22.88 18.77
N LYS A 67 -22.21 -23.89 19.63
CA LYS A 67 -21.70 -25.22 19.25
C LYS A 67 -22.78 -26.09 18.62
N VAL A 68 -24.03 -26.00 19.10
CA VAL A 68 -25.19 -26.68 18.51
C VAL A 68 -25.56 -26.06 17.15
N GLU A 69 -25.46 -24.74 16.99
CA GLU A 69 -25.60 -24.06 15.68
C GLU A 69 -24.46 -24.38 14.71
N LYS A 70 -23.26 -24.75 15.20
CA LYS A 70 -22.16 -25.25 14.36
C LYS A 70 -22.32 -26.71 13.94
N LEU A 71 -23.20 -27.47 14.60
CA LEU A 71 -23.54 -28.85 14.21
C LEU A 71 -24.81 -28.90 13.35
N ASN A 72 -25.70 -27.92 13.47
CA ASN A 72 -26.75 -27.64 12.49
C ASN A 72 -26.30 -26.55 11.52
N VAL A 73 -25.29 -26.87 10.70
CA VAL A 73 -25.08 -26.14 9.45
C VAL A 73 -26.21 -26.54 8.51
N GLU A 74 -27.36 -25.86 8.63
CA GLU A 74 -28.22 -25.67 7.48
C GLU A 74 -27.34 -25.07 6.38
N LYS A 75 -27.27 -25.82 5.28
CA LYS A 75 -26.49 -25.49 4.09
C LYS A 75 -26.67 -24.01 3.78
N PRO A 76 -25.59 -23.23 3.56
CA PRO A 76 -25.75 -21.85 3.15
C PRO A 76 -26.56 -21.84 1.84
N SER A 77 -27.72 -21.20 1.89
CA SER A 77 -28.49 -20.84 0.72
C SER A 77 -27.57 -20.04 -0.19
N ARG A 78 -27.19 -20.70 -1.29
CA ARG A 78 -26.35 -20.15 -2.33
C ARG A 78 -26.96 -18.82 -2.76
N PHE A 79 -26.28 -17.71 -2.52
CA PHE A 79 -26.51 -16.50 -3.31
C PHE A 79 -26.17 -16.86 -4.76
N LEU A 80 -27.20 -17.25 -5.51
CA LEU A 80 -27.17 -17.36 -6.95
C LEU A 80 -27.01 -15.94 -7.49
N ARG A 81 -25.76 -15.52 -7.69
CA ARG A 81 -25.49 -14.46 -8.64
C ARG A 81 -25.98 -14.97 -10.00
N PRO A 82 -26.71 -14.19 -10.81
CA PRO A 82 -27.22 -14.68 -12.09
C PRO A 82 -26.05 -15.20 -12.90
N LEU A 83 -26.06 -16.49 -13.21
CA LEU A 83 -25.21 -17.05 -14.24
C LEU A 83 -25.60 -16.32 -15.52
N GLN A 84 -24.73 -15.42 -16.01
CA GLN A 84 -24.78 -15.03 -17.40
C GLN A 84 -24.71 -16.33 -18.20
N LYS A 85 -25.79 -16.65 -18.92
CA LYS A 85 -25.85 -17.82 -19.80
C LYS A 85 -24.61 -17.79 -20.69
N PRO A 86 -23.85 -18.88 -20.83
CA PRO A 86 -22.80 -18.93 -21.83
C PRO A 86 -23.45 -18.70 -23.20
N ARG A 87 -22.95 -17.70 -23.92
CA ARG A 87 -23.25 -17.51 -25.33
C ARG A 87 -22.74 -18.77 -26.02
N LEU A 88 -23.63 -19.56 -26.61
CA LEU A 88 -23.26 -20.69 -27.45
C LEU A 88 -22.45 -20.13 -28.63
N VAL A 89 -21.13 -20.27 -28.54
CA VAL A 89 -20.21 -20.11 -29.66
C VAL A 89 -19.96 -21.52 -30.19
N PRO A 90 -20.24 -21.80 -31.48
CA PRO A 90 -19.91 -23.08 -32.09
C PRO A 90 -18.41 -23.38 -31.99
N GLU A 91 -18.07 -24.63 -31.66
CA GLU A 91 -16.72 -25.16 -31.82
C GLU A 91 -16.27 -25.04 -33.28
N HIS A 92 -15.31 -24.16 -33.55
CA HIS A 92 -14.44 -24.22 -34.71
C HIS A 92 -13.03 -24.52 -34.22
N LEU A 93 -12.56 -25.73 -34.56
CA LEU A 93 -11.15 -26.12 -34.44
C LEU A 93 -10.31 -25.37 -35.50
N PRO A 94 -9.01 -25.12 -35.23
CA PRO A 94 -8.17 -24.27 -36.06
C PRO A 94 -7.54 -25.04 -37.23
N GLU A 95 -7.76 -24.58 -38.46
CA GLU A 95 -6.89 -24.89 -39.60
C GLU A 95 -5.87 -23.76 -39.81
N GLY A 96 -4.65 -24.15 -40.17
CA GLY A 96 -3.45 -23.34 -40.03
C GLY A 96 -3.12 -22.37 -41.17
N SER A 97 -2.16 -21.52 -40.83
CA SER A 97 -1.15 -20.86 -41.69
C SER A 97 -1.64 -20.11 -42.94
N GLU A 98 -1.86 -18.81 -42.78
CA GLU A 98 -1.77 -17.86 -43.90
C GLU A 98 -0.36 -17.26 -43.98
N MET A 99 0.36 -17.60 -45.05
CA MET A 99 1.47 -16.81 -45.55
C MET A 99 0.90 -15.71 -46.45
N ALA A 100 1.06 -14.46 -46.05
CA ALA A 100 0.77 -13.30 -46.88
C ALA A 100 1.76 -13.23 -48.06
N LYS A 101 1.25 -13.38 -49.29
CA LYS A 101 1.87 -12.84 -50.50
C LYS A 101 1.00 -11.69 -51.01
N ALA A 102 1.67 -10.58 -51.31
CA ALA A 102 1.10 -9.37 -51.84
C ALA A 102 0.61 -9.56 -53.29
N ASP A 103 -0.58 -9.03 -53.59
CA ASP A 103 -1.07 -8.87 -54.95
C ASP A 103 -0.77 -7.46 -55.48
N GLN A 104 -0.13 -7.44 -56.65
CA GLN A 104 -0.03 -6.29 -57.53
C GLN A 104 -1.25 -6.21 -58.44
N GLU A 105 -1.70 -4.98 -58.67
CA GLU A 105 -2.79 -4.57 -59.55
C GLU A 105 -2.62 -5.04 -61.00
N ARG A 106 -3.74 -5.44 -61.63
CA ARG A 106 -3.97 -5.25 -63.08
C ARG A 106 -5.42 -4.85 -63.35
N PRO A 107 -5.67 -3.84 -64.21
CA PRO A 107 -7.02 -3.38 -64.51
C PRO A 107 -7.63 -4.07 -65.75
N GLY A 108 -8.95 -4.31 -65.65
CA GLY A 108 -9.98 -3.98 -66.63
C GLY A 108 -10.04 -4.71 -67.98
N THR A 109 -10.99 -5.64 -68.11
CA THR A 109 -11.74 -5.82 -69.37
C THR A 109 -13.24 -6.07 -69.15
N SER A 110 -14.01 -5.16 -69.74
CA SER A 110 -15.35 -5.19 -70.34
C SER A 110 -16.46 -6.10 -69.79
N SER A 111 -17.60 -5.45 -69.57
CA SER A 111 -18.89 -5.94 -69.09
C SER A 111 -19.40 -7.23 -69.75
N GLN A 112 -19.25 -8.33 -69.03
CA GLN A 112 -20.30 -9.34 -68.96
C GLN A 112 -20.85 -9.25 -67.55
N ASN A 113 -22.13 -8.87 -67.40
CA ASN A 113 -22.79 -8.93 -66.10
C ASN A 113 -23.02 -10.41 -65.78
N THR A 114 -21.99 -11.07 -65.25
CA THR A 114 -22.14 -12.39 -64.63
C THR A 114 -22.87 -12.16 -63.33
N VAL A 115 -24.18 -12.43 -63.33
CA VAL A 115 -24.97 -12.46 -62.09
C VAL A 115 -24.52 -13.69 -61.33
N HIS A 116 -23.52 -13.52 -60.48
CA HIS A 116 -23.18 -14.52 -59.47
C HIS A 116 -24.20 -14.38 -58.34
N CYS A 117 -25.22 -15.24 -58.36
CA CYS A 117 -25.99 -15.50 -57.15
C CYS A 117 -25.08 -16.27 -56.19
N GLN A 118 -24.28 -15.54 -55.41
CA GLN A 118 -23.57 -16.11 -54.29
C GLN A 118 -24.62 -16.48 -53.25
N THR A 119 -24.93 -17.76 -53.11
CA THR A 119 -25.71 -18.21 -51.95
C THR A 119 -24.95 -17.78 -50.70
N GLU A 120 -25.59 -17.01 -49.82
CA GLU A 120 -25.00 -16.58 -48.54
C GLU A 120 -24.56 -17.78 -47.68
N TYR A 121 -25.13 -18.96 -47.97
CA TYR A 121 -24.83 -20.22 -47.34
C TYR A 121 -23.91 -21.05 -48.23
N ARG A 122 -22.77 -21.47 -47.68
CA ARG A 122 -22.03 -22.63 -48.21
C ARG A 122 -22.91 -23.86 -48.03
N GLU A 123 -23.07 -24.65 -49.09
CA GLU A 123 -23.73 -25.97 -49.09
C GLU A 123 -22.93 -27.05 -48.31
N SER A 124 -22.13 -26.67 -47.31
CA SER A 124 -21.37 -27.61 -46.48
C SER A 124 -22.28 -28.48 -45.61
N GLU A 125 -23.48 -28.01 -45.26
CA GLU A 125 -24.45 -28.76 -44.46
C GLU A 125 -25.23 -29.81 -45.29
N THR A 126 -25.25 -29.69 -46.62
CA THR A 126 -25.87 -30.66 -47.54
C THR A 126 -24.88 -31.72 -48.04
N GLN A 127 -23.58 -31.59 -47.72
CA GLN A 127 -22.59 -32.63 -47.97
C GLN A 127 -22.84 -33.84 -47.05
N THR A 128 -23.21 -34.96 -47.66
CA THR A 128 -23.41 -36.23 -46.96
C THR A 128 -22.08 -36.92 -46.69
N ASP A 129 -22.04 -37.74 -45.63
CA ASP A 129 -20.92 -38.64 -45.38
C ASP A 129 -20.64 -39.46 -46.66
N PRO A 130 -19.37 -39.61 -47.10
CA PRO A 130 -19.06 -40.43 -48.25
C PRO A 130 -19.61 -41.84 -48.07
N TYR A 131 -20.22 -42.39 -49.12
CA TYR A 131 -20.89 -43.68 -49.08
C TYR A 131 -19.92 -44.79 -48.60
N THR A 132 -20.30 -45.46 -47.52
CA THR A 132 -19.57 -46.63 -47.00
C THR A 132 -20.39 -47.90 -47.24
N PRO A 133 -19.90 -48.85 -48.05
CA PRO A 133 -20.65 -50.06 -48.36
C PRO A 133 -20.81 -50.93 -47.10
N LYS A 134 -21.97 -51.61 -46.98
CA LYS A 134 -22.24 -52.54 -45.88
C LYS A 134 -21.30 -53.74 -46.00
N TYR A 135 -20.40 -53.91 -45.02
CA TYR A 135 -19.51 -55.05 -44.95
C TYR A 135 -20.21 -56.26 -44.31
N ILE A 136 -20.21 -57.41 -44.98
CA ILE A 136 -20.78 -58.67 -44.47
C ILE A 136 -19.63 -59.52 -43.91
N PRO A 137 -19.54 -59.74 -42.58
CA PRO A 137 -18.48 -60.54 -42.00
C PRO A 137 -18.66 -62.03 -42.33
N ARG A 138 -17.54 -62.73 -42.54
CA ARG A 138 -17.51 -64.19 -42.68
C ARG A 138 -17.96 -64.85 -41.36
N PRO A 139 -18.80 -65.89 -41.37
CA PRO A 139 -19.21 -66.58 -40.15
C PRO A 139 -17.99 -67.17 -39.42
N GLY A 140 -17.86 -66.86 -38.12
CA GLY A 140 -16.83 -67.42 -37.23
C GLY A 140 -15.91 -66.39 -36.57
N THR A 141 -15.52 -65.31 -37.25
CA THR A 141 -14.67 -64.27 -36.63
C THR A 141 -14.89 -62.90 -37.28
N PRO A 142 -15.48 -61.92 -36.58
CA PRO A 142 -15.61 -60.57 -37.11
C PRO A 142 -14.24 -59.86 -37.14
N PRO A 143 -13.90 -59.13 -38.21
CA PRO A 143 -12.63 -58.41 -38.29
C PRO A 143 -12.52 -57.30 -37.24
N GLU A 144 -11.32 -57.13 -36.69
CA GLU A 144 -11.07 -56.24 -35.54
C GLU A 144 -11.34 -54.77 -35.85
N VAL A 145 -11.10 -54.37 -37.11
CA VAL A 145 -11.33 -53.03 -37.63
C VAL A 145 -12.80 -52.62 -37.52
N LEU A 146 -13.75 -53.58 -37.53
CA LEU A 146 -15.17 -53.28 -37.30
C LEU A 146 -15.46 -52.78 -35.88
N SER A 147 -14.55 -52.97 -34.92
CA SER A 147 -14.66 -52.35 -33.60
C SER A 147 -14.57 -50.82 -33.66
N LEU A 148 -14.01 -50.25 -34.74
CA LEU A 148 -13.92 -48.81 -34.99
C LEU A 148 -14.97 -48.31 -36.00
N ALA A 149 -15.99 -49.11 -36.32
CA ALA A 149 -17.02 -48.74 -37.30
C ALA A 149 -17.86 -47.50 -36.92
N SER A 150 -17.74 -47.02 -35.67
CA SER A 150 -18.33 -45.76 -35.22
C SER A 150 -17.61 -44.51 -35.74
N LEU A 151 -16.36 -44.65 -36.19
CA LEU A 151 -15.59 -43.55 -36.76
C LEU A 151 -16.05 -43.26 -38.19
N LYS A 152 -16.20 -41.99 -38.52
CA LYS A 152 -16.60 -41.52 -39.86
C LYS A 152 -15.71 -40.35 -40.29
N THR A 153 -15.73 -40.04 -41.58
CA THR A 153 -15.05 -38.84 -42.12
C THR A 153 -15.57 -37.59 -41.41
N GLY A 154 -14.69 -36.76 -40.85
CA GLY A 154 -15.07 -35.62 -40.01
C GLY A 154 -15.48 -35.97 -38.57
N ARG A 155 -15.55 -37.25 -38.21
CA ARG A 155 -15.82 -37.76 -36.84
C ARG A 155 -14.82 -38.86 -36.47
N GLY A 156 -13.57 -38.46 -36.24
CA GLY A 156 -12.50 -39.33 -35.72
C GLY A 156 -11.71 -40.12 -36.77
N LEU A 157 -11.91 -39.86 -38.07
CA LEU A 157 -10.97 -40.27 -39.13
C LEU A 157 -10.17 -39.04 -39.61
N PRO A 158 -8.85 -39.16 -39.88
CA PRO A 158 -8.03 -40.38 -39.82
C PRO A 158 -7.81 -40.86 -38.38
N ALA A 159 -7.65 -42.18 -38.24
CA ALA A 159 -7.54 -42.77 -36.92
C ALA A 159 -6.23 -42.35 -36.20
N GLY A 160 -6.35 -41.92 -34.96
CA GLY A 160 -5.25 -41.47 -34.10
C GLY A 160 -4.79 -42.54 -33.10
N LEU A 161 -3.80 -42.16 -32.29
CA LEU A 161 -3.19 -43.05 -31.28
C LEU A 161 -4.21 -43.62 -30.27
N LYS A 162 -5.26 -42.87 -29.94
CA LYS A 162 -6.32 -43.31 -29.02
C LYS A 162 -7.07 -44.53 -29.56
N GLU A 163 -7.38 -44.56 -30.84
CA GLU A 163 -8.12 -45.67 -31.44
C GLU A 163 -7.25 -46.90 -31.64
N VAL A 164 -5.96 -46.71 -31.94
CA VAL A 164 -4.96 -47.79 -31.93
C VAL A 164 -4.87 -48.43 -30.54
N GLN A 165 -4.77 -47.62 -29.48
CA GLN A 165 -4.75 -48.12 -28.09
C GLN A 165 -6.05 -48.84 -27.72
N ASN A 166 -7.21 -48.37 -28.21
CA ASN A 166 -8.49 -49.04 -28.00
C ASN A 166 -8.54 -50.42 -28.68
N LEU A 167 -7.97 -50.53 -29.90
CA LEU A 167 -7.85 -51.81 -30.60
C LEU A 167 -6.90 -52.77 -29.88
N GLU A 168 -5.75 -52.29 -29.42
CA GLU A 168 -4.81 -53.09 -28.62
C GLU A 168 -5.46 -53.59 -27.32
N PHE A 169 -6.21 -52.73 -26.64
CA PHE A 169 -6.98 -53.12 -25.46
C PHE A 169 -8.06 -54.16 -25.80
N ALA A 170 -8.76 -54.00 -26.94
CA ALA A 170 -9.74 -54.97 -27.41
C ALA A 170 -9.10 -56.33 -27.75
N ARG A 171 -7.89 -56.34 -28.33
CA ARG A 171 -7.09 -57.56 -28.57
C ARG A 171 -6.76 -58.28 -27.27
N ARG A 172 -6.13 -57.56 -26.33
CA ARG A 172 -5.81 -58.11 -25.00
C ARG A 172 -7.05 -58.66 -24.30
N ARG A 173 -8.20 -57.98 -24.42
CA ARG A 173 -9.46 -58.46 -23.85
C ARG A 173 -9.90 -59.78 -24.48
N ARG A 174 -9.89 -59.90 -25.81
CA ARG A 174 -10.22 -61.16 -26.52
C ARG A 174 -9.27 -62.28 -26.13
N ASP A 175 -7.97 -62.01 -25.99
CA ASP A 175 -6.98 -62.99 -25.54
C ASP A 175 -7.27 -63.48 -24.12
N MET A 176 -7.70 -62.59 -23.23
CA MET A 176 -8.09 -62.96 -21.87
C MET A 176 -9.42 -63.73 -21.83
N GLU A 177 -10.40 -63.35 -22.65
CA GLU A 177 -11.67 -64.08 -22.82
C GLU A 177 -11.42 -65.49 -23.36
N ALA A 178 -10.49 -65.65 -24.31
CA ALA A 178 -10.11 -66.94 -24.88
C ALA A 178 -9.39 -67.87 -23.89
N ARG A 179 -8.69 -67.30 -22.90
CA ARG A 179 -8.01 -68.06 -21.83
C ARG A 179 -8.98 -68.52 -20.72
N LEU A 180 -10.25 -68.13 -20.77
CA LEU A 180 -11.22 -68.53 -19.74
C LEU A 180 -11.50 -70.04 -19.79
N PRO A 181 -11.63 -70.72 -18.63
CA PRO A 181 -12.04 -72.13 -18.56
C PRO A 181 -13.38 -72.34 -19.26
N PRO A 182 -13.63 -73.49 -19.91
CA PRO A 182 -14.89 -73.78 -20.57
C PRO A 182 -16.09 -73.70 -19.60
N LEU A 183 -17.28 -73.47 -20.16
CA LEU A 183 -18.51 -73.30 -19.36
C LEU A 183 -18.99 -74.61 -18.70
N ASP A 184 -18.62 -75.75 -19.29
CA ASP A 184 -19.15 -77.06 -18.91
C ASP A 184 -18.52 -77.62 -17.61
N ASP A 185 -17.34 -77.13 -17.23
CA ASP A 185 -16.59 -77.59 -16.04
C ASP A 185 -17.02 -76.88 -14.74
N ILE A 186 -17.90 -77.54 -13.96
CA ILE A 186 -18.44 -77.02 -12.69
C ILE A 186 -17.33 -76.75 -11.66
N THR A 187 -16.27 -77.56 -11.64
CA THR A 187 -15.14 -77.44 -10.69
C THR A 187 -14.29 -76.19 -10.92
N GLN A 188 -14.25 -75.68 -12.16
CA GLN A 188 -13.44 -74.51 -12.54
C GLN A 188 -14.24 -73.21 -12.54
N ARG A 189 -15.54 -73.27 -12.25
CA ARG A 189 -16.45 -72.11 -12.22
C ARG A 189 -15.94 -70.96 -11.35
N ALA A 190 -15.43 -71.27 -10.16
CA ALA A 190 -14.90 -70.25 -9.25
C ALA A 190 -13.68 -69.51 -9.84
N LYS A 191 -12.82 -70.21 -10.58
CA LYS A 191 -11.67 -69.61 -11.29
C LYS A 191 -12.15 -68.71 -12.43
N ARG A 192 -13.15 -69.15 -13.21
CA ARG A 192 -13.75 -68.35 -14.29
C ARG A 192 -14.36 -67.05 -13.79
N VAL A 193 -15.10 -67.08 -12.68
CA VAL A 193 -15.70 -65.87 -12.07
C VAL A 193 -14.62 -64.87 -11.62
N ARG A 194 -13.54 -65.36 -11.01
CA ARG A 194 -12.41 -64.49 -10.60
C ARG A 194 -11.75 -63.82 -11.80
N MET A 195 -11.45 -64.57 -12.85
CA MET A 195 -10.86 -64.02 -14.08
C MET A 195 -11.81 -63.03 -14.78
N MET A 196 -13.11 -63.31 -14.82
CA MET A 196 -14.13 -62.35 -15.31
C MET A 196 -14.10 -61.04 -14.52
N MET A 197 -14.09 -61.11 -13.18
CA MET A 197 -14.02 -59.92 -12.32
C MET A 197 -12.72 -59.13 -12.53
N GLU A 198 -11.61 -59.80 -12.84
CA GLU A 198 -10.33 -59.14 -13.18
C GLU A 198 -10.42 -58.40 -14.51
N ILE A 199 -10.99 -59.03 -15.55
CA ILE A 199 -11.23 -58.40 -16.85
C ILE A 199 -12.13 -57.16 -16.70
N GLU A 200 -13.19 -57.26 -15.90
CA GLU A 200 -14.07 -56.14 -15.60
C GLU A 200 -13.33 -55.03 -14.85
N ARG A 201 -12.54 -55.35 -13.82
CA ARG A 201 -11.73 -54.36 -13.09
C ARG A 201 -10.75 -53.64 -14.01
N GLU A 202 -10.06 -54.36 -14.90
CA GLU A 202 -9.17 -53.73 -15.89
C GLU A 202 -9.94 -52.79 -16.81
N ARG A 203 -11.13 -53.18 -17.28
CA ARG A 203 -12.02 -52.35 -18.11
C ARG A 203 -12.47 -51.08 -17.39
N TRP A 204 -12.90 -51.20 -16.13
CA TRP A 204 -13.26 -50.06 -15.30
C TRP A 204 -12.06 -49.14 -15.09
N SER A 205 -10.87 -49.70 -14.78
CA SER A 205 -9.65 -48.91 -14.60
C SER A 205 -9.24 -48.14 -15.86
N HIS A 206 -9.45 -48.70 -17.05
CA HIS A 206 -9.13 -48.05 -18.31
C HIS A 206 -10.08 -46.88 -18.59
N ARG A 207 -11.38 -47.06 -18.33
CA ARG A 207 -12.37 -45.99 -18.41
C ARG A 207 -12.07 -44.88 -17.41
N GLU A 208 -11.76 -45.24 -16.17
CA GLU A 208 -11.45 -44.28 -15.12
C GLU A 208 -10.25 -43.41 -15.49
N ARG A 209 -9.18 -44.03 -16.03
CA ARG A 209 -8.01 -43.29 -16.53
C ARG A 209 -8.35 -42.34 -17.68
N ALA A 210 -9.26 -42.72 -18.58
CA ALA A 210 -9.70 -41.85 -19.66
C ALA A 210 -10.50 -40.66 -19.14
N ILE A 211 -11.43 -40.90 -18.22
CA ILE A 211 -12.23 -39.85 -17.55
C ILE A 211 -11.30 -38.90 -16.80
N GLN A 212 -10.34 -39.44 -16.04
CA GLN A 212 -9.37 -38.65 -15.28
C GLN A 212 -8.56 -37.73 -16.19
N LYS A 213 -8.05 -38.22 -17.32
CA LYS A 213 -7.33 -37.38 -18.31
C LYS A 213 -8.18 -36.22 -18.83
N GLU A 214 -9.46 -36.46 -19.13
CA GLU A 214 -10.37 -35.40 -19.56
C GLU A 214 -10.65 -34.39 -18.43
N HIS A 215 -10.75 -34.85 -17.19
CA HIS A 215 -10.96 -33.99 -16.03
C HIS A 215 -9.71 -33.16 -15.72
N ASP A 216 -8.53 -33.76 -15.77
CA ASP A 216 -7.25 -33.08 -15.58
C ASP A 216 -7.05 -31.98 -16.64
N ALA A 217 -7.40 -32.25 -17.91
CA ALA A 217 -7.35 -31.24 -18.98
C ALA A 217 -8.30 -30.07 -18.71
N ARG A 218 -9.54 -30.34 -18.26
CA ARG A 218 -10.50 -29.28 -17.88
C ARG A 218 -10.01 -28.49 -16.66
N LEU A 219 -9.42 -29.16 -15.67
CA LEU A 219 -8.84 -28.51 -14.50
C LEU A 219 -7.68 -27.60 -14.89
N GLN A 220 -6.80 -28.04 -15.80
CA GLN A 220 -5.71 -27.20 -16.32
C GLN A 220 -6.26 -25.92 -16.95
N GLN A 221 -7.27 -26.01 -17.81
CA GLN A 221 -7.92 -24.83 -18.40
C GLN A 221 -8.51 -23.89 -17.32
N LEU A 222 -9.21 -24.44 -16.33
CA LEU A 222 -9.76 -23.66 -15.22
C LEU A 222 -8.67 -22.98 -14.38
N THR A 223 -7.55 -23.67 -14.13
CA THR A 223 -6.43 -23.07 -13.39
C THR A 223 -5.81 -21.92 -14.16
N GLN A 224 -5.65 -22.04 -15.47
CA GLN A 224 -5.16 -20.95 -16.33
C GLN A 224 -6.09 -19.74 -16.26
N GLN A 225 -7.40 -19.95 -16.39
CA GLN A 225 -8.40 -18.87 -16.29
C GLN A 225 -8.41 -18.20 -14.91
N LEU A 226 -8.22 -18.97 -13.83
CA LEU A 226 -8.12 -18.41 -12.48
C LEU A 226 -6.87 -17.56 -12.31
N LEU A 227 -5.72 -18.01 -12.83
CA LEU A 227 -4.47 -17.26 -12.81
C LEU A 227 -4.59 -15.96 -13.63
N GLU A 228 -5.18 -16.02 -14.82
CA GLU A 228 -5.46 -14.84 -15.64
C GLU A 228 -6.36 -13.85 -14.90
N ARG A 229 -7.43 -14.32 -14.26
CA ARG A 229 -8.31 -13.47 -13.46
C ARG A 229 -7.58 -12.83 -12.27
N GLU A 230 -6.72 -13.57 -11.59
CA GLU A 230 -5.95 -13.06 -10.45
C GLU A 230 -4.90 -12.04 -10.87
N THR A 231 -4.18 -12.30 -11.96
CA THR A 231 -3.19 -11.35 -12.51
C THR A 231 -3.86 -10.05 -12.97
N GLN A 232 -5.00 -10.14 -13.67
CA GLN A 232 -5.79 -8.98 -14.03
C GLN A 232 -6.29 -8.21 -12.81
N TRP A 233 -6.74 -8.93 -11.77
CA TRP A 233 -7.16 -8.31 -10.52
C TRP A 233 -6.01 -7.58 -9.83
N GLN A 234 -4.83 -8.22 -9.72
CA GLN A 234 -3.63 -7.62 -9.13
C GLN A 234 -3.22 -6.37 -9.89
N HIS A 235 -3.18 -6.43 -11.23
CA HIS A 235 -2.87 -5.30 -12.08
C HIS A 235 -3.82 -4.12 -11.86
N ASN A 236 -5.12 -4.39 -11.85
CA ASN A 236 -6.13 -3.37 -11.61
C ASN A 236 -6.04 -2.78 -10.20
N ASN A 237 -5.71 -3.60 -9.20
CA ASN A 237 -5.54 -3.15 -7.83
C ASN A 237 -4.28 -2.27 -7.68
N LEU A 238 -3.16 -2.67 -8.29
CA LEU A 238 -1.92 -1.89 -8.32
C LEU A 238 -2.15 -0.53 -8.98
N LYS A 239 -2.82 -0.49 -10.14
CA LYS A 239 -3.20 0.77 -10.80
C LYS A 239 -4.04 1.69 -9.90
N ARG A 240 -4.98 1.14 -9.15
CA ARG A 240 -5.81 1.92 -8.20
C ARG A 240 -4.96 2.49 -7.07
N LEU A 241 -4.04 1.67 -6.53
CA LEU A 241 -3.11 2.11 -5.49
C LEU A 241 -2.17 3.20 -6.03
N GLU A 242 -1.60 3.01 -7.22
CA GLU A 242 -0.74 4.00 -7.87
C GLU A 242 -1.47 5.32 -8.09
N SER A 243 -2.69 5.30 -8.64
CA SER A 243 -3.50 6.51 -8.81
C SER A 243 -3.78 7.23 -7.48
N HIS A 244 -3.98 6.47 -6.39
CA HIS A 244 -4.21 7.05 -5.07
C HIS A 244 -2.92 7.63 -4.44
N PHE A 245 -1.76 6.99 -4.65
CA PHE A 245 -0.50 7.40 -4.03
C PHE A 245 0.31 8.41 -4.87
N ALA A 246 0.17 8.41 -6.20
CA ALA A 246 0.84 9.33 -7.11
C ALA A 246 0.76 10.80 -6.68
N PRO A 247 -0.42 11.38 -6.35
CA PRO A 247 -0.49 12.77 -5.91
C PRO A 247 0.24 13.00 -4.59
N ARG A 248 0.18 12.05 -3.65
CA ARG A 248 0.89 12.16 -2.36
C ARG A 248 2.40 12.15 -2.54
N TYR A 249 2.91 11.34 -3.47
CA TYR A 249 4.33 11.34 -3.82
C TYR A 249 4.76 12.67 -4.45
N GLN A 250 3.95 13.23 -5.35
CA GLN A 250 4.22 14.55 -5.94
C GLN A 250 4.22 15.65 -4.88
N GLU A 251 3.25 15.65 -3.96
CA GLU A 251 3.23 16.59 -2.83
C GLU A 251 4.46 16.44 -1.94
N MET A 252 4.83 15.20 -1.60
CA MET A 252 6.02 14.93 -0.80
C MET A 252 7.28 15.43 -1.49
N ALA A 253 7.43 15.15 -2.79
CA ALA A 253 8.56 15.63 -3.59
C ALA A 253 8.63 17.17 -3.62
N ALA A 254 7.50 17.84 -3.83
CA ALA A 254 7.42 19.30 -3.80
C ALA A 254 7.77 19.88 -2.42
N ARG A 255 7.36 19.21 -1.32
CA ARG A 255 7.75 19.61 0.04
C ARG A 255 9.25 19.46 0.27
N ILE A 256 9.85 18.36 -0.21
CA ILE A 256 11.30 18.12 -0.14
C ILE A 256 12.05 19.20 -0.92
N GLU A 257 11.60 19.54 -2.13
CA GLU A 257 12.22 20.58 -2.94
C GLU A 257 12.16 21.96 -2.25
N LYS A 258 11.02 22.30 -1.63
CA LYS A 258 10.89 23.52 -0.80
C LYS A 258 11.87 23.53 0.38
N LEU A 259 12.01 22.40 1.08
CA LEU A 259 12.98 22.27 2.17
C LEU A 259 14.41 22.46 1.68
N GLN A 260 14.77 21.88 0.53
CA GLN A 260 16.09 22.07 -0.08
C GLN A 260 16.33 23.53 -0.46
N LYS A 261 15.37 24.21 -1.09
CA LYS A 261 15.47 25.65 -1.41
C LYS A 261 15.64 26.51 -0.16
N ASN A 262 14.91 26.20 0.91
CA ASN A 262 15.02 26.87 2.19
C ASN A 262 16.39 26.63 2.83
N TYR A 263 16.88 25.40 2.79
CA TYR A 263 18.22 25.02 3.28
C TYR A 263 19.33 25.76 2.51
N CYS A 264 19.28 25.78 1.18
CA CYS A 264 20.23 26.54 0.36
C CYS A 264 20.16 28.04 0.67
N SER A 265 18.96 28.59 0.87
CA SER A 265 18.77 29.99 1.21
C SER A 265 19.29 30.32 2.61
N SER A 266 19.07 29.46 3.59
CA SER A 266 19.57 29.64 4.96
C SER A 266 21.10 29.52 5.00
N LEU A 267 21.70 28.58 4.27
CA LEU A 267 23.14 28.47 4.09
C LEU A 267 23.73 29.75 3.49
N ARG A 268 23.16 30.28 2.39
CA ARG A 268 23.61 31.54 1.79
C ARG A 268 23.53 32.71 2.77
N ARG A 269 22.45 32.81 3.54
CA ARG A 269 22.30 33.86 4.58
C ARG A 269 23.34 33.70 5.68
N LEU A 270 23.59 32.47 6.11
CA LEU A 270 24.57 32.15 7.15
C LEU A 270 25.99 32.47 6.68
N GLU A 271 26.35 32.13 5.44
CA GLU A 271 27.64 32.51 4.85
C GLU A 271 27.79 34.03 4.76
N ASN A 272 26.75 34.75 4.32
CA ASN A 272 26.77 36.21 4.25
C ASN A 272 26.88 36.85 5.64
N SER A 273 26.19 36.28 6.64
CA SER A 273 26.31 36.68 8.04
C SER A 273 27.73 36.44 8.54
N ARG A 274 28.30 35.24 8.29
CA ARG A 274 29.70 34.91 8.64
C ARG A 274 30.70 35.88 8.01
N ARG A 275 30.50 36.25 6.74
CA ARG A 275 31.31 37.29 6.06
C ARG A 275 31.22 38.65 6.76
N GLY A 276 30.10 38.98 7.42
CA GLY A 276 29.88 40.22 8.15
C GLY A 276 30.28 40.22 9.63
N VAL A 277 30.51 39.06 10.26
CA VAL A 277 30.86 38.96 11.70
C VAL A 277 32.29 39.46 12.00
N GLY A 278 33.15 39.58 10.99
CA GLY A 278 34.56 39.98 11.15
C GLY A 278 34.88 41.45 10.88
N GLY A 279 33.91 42.29 10.51
CA GLY A 279 34.18 43.69 10.18
C GLY A 279 32.97 44.59 10.42
N MET A 280 33.20 45.81 10.92
CA MET A 280 32.26 46.92 10.72
C MET A 280 31.83 46.90 9.26
N PRO A 281 30.54 47.11 8.90
CA PRO A 281 30.16 47.19 7.49
C PRO A 281 31.09 48.21 6.84
N ASP A 282 31.90 47.76 5.88
CA ASP A 282 32.92 48.60 5.22
C ASP A 282 32.26 49.94 4.93
N LYS A 283 32.71 51.01 5.63
CA LYS A 283 32.33 52.37 5.26
C LYS A 283 32.65 52.46 3.78
N ARG A 284 31.60 52.54 2.95
CA ARG A 284 31.67 52.36 1.49
C ARG A 284 32.93 53.04 0.97
N ALA A 285 33.95 52.24 0.62
CA ALA A 285 35.13 52.77 -0.02
C ALA A 285 34.68 53.14 -1.43
N THR A 286 34.33 54.41 -1.64
CA THR A 286 33.81 54.98 -2.90
C THR A 286 34.61 54.46 -4.09
N MET A 287 35.93 54.39 -3.96
CA MET A 287 36.85 53.90 -4.99
C MET A 287 36.63 52.42 -5.39
N LYS A 288 36.31 51.54 -4.42
CA LYS A 288 35.99 50.12 -4.70
C LYS A 288 34.64 49.98 -5.42
N GLU A 289 33.64 50.79 -5.05
CA GLU A 289 32.33 50.77 -5.72
C GLU A 289 32.46 51.17 -7.20
N TYR A 290 33.22 52.21 -7.53
CA TYR A 290 33.49 52.60 -8.92
C TYR A 290 34.18 51.48 -9.71
N SER A 291 35.19 50.81 -9.15
CA SER A 291 35.86 49.68 -9.81
C SER A 291 34.93 48.48 -10.09
N ALA A 292 34.02 48.17 -9.16
CA ALA A 292 33.04 47.11 -9.30
C ALA A 292 31.84 47.50 -10.20
N GLN A 293 31.55 48.79 -10.32
CA GLN A 293 30.51 49.35 -11.18
C GLN A 293 30.94 49.35 -12.65
N VAL A 294 32.23 49.50 -12.96
CA VAL A 294 32.76 49.33 -14.33
C VAL A 294 32.60 47.88 -14.81
N GLN A 295 32.76 46.88 -13.93
CA GLN A 295 32.46 45.47 -14.27
C GLN A 295 30.95 45.18 -14.36
N ARG A 296 30.12 45.95 -13.65
CA ARG A 296 28.65 45.93 -13.78
C ARG A 296 28.21 46.97 -14.80
N MET A 297 28.40 46.68 -16.08
CA MET A 297 27.75 47.37 -17.22
C MET A 297 26.21 47.30 -17.20
N CYS A 298 25.58 47.09 -16.05
CA CYS A 298 24.15 47.07 -15.84
C CYS A 298 23.86 47.88 -14.56
N GLY A 299 23.02 48.90 -14.70
CA GLY A 299 22.80 50.04 -13.80
C GLY A 299 22.49 49.76 -12.32
N PRO A 300 22.27 50.85 -11.55
CA PRO A 300 21.98 50.77 -10.12
C PRO A 300 20.75 49.90 -9.83
N ARG A 301 20.78 49.15 -8.72
CA ARG A 301 19.64 48.29 -8.31
C ARG A 301 18.38 49.13 -8.07
N PRO A 302 17.21 48.73 -8.59
CA PRO A 302 16.00 49.57 -8.64
C PRO A 302 15.41 49.93 -7.27
N HIS A 303 15.77 49.20 -6.20
CA HIS A 303 15.26 49.49 -4.86
C HIS A 303 15.96 50.70 -4.19
N LYS A 304 17.09 51.16 -4.70
CA LYS A 304 17.68 52.44 -4.23
C LYS A 304 16.97 53.56 -4.99
N SER A 305 15.87 54.07 -4.42
CA SER A 305 14.99 55.09 -5.00
C SER A 305 15.61 56.48 -5.20
N GLN A 306 16.92 56.61 -5.06
CA GLN A 306 17.64 57.85 -5.33
C GLN A 306 18.69 57.57 -6.40
N THR A 307 18.25 57.60 -7.65
CA THR A 307 19.16 57.83 -8.76
C THR A 307 19.40 59.34 -8.83
N PRO A 308 20.61 59.84 -8.48
CA PRO A 308 20.92 61.26 -8.66
C PRO A 308 20.76 61.70 -10.13
N GLU A 309 20.85 60.75 -11.07
CA GLU A 309 20.66 60.95 -12.51
C GLU A 309 19.26 61.44 -12.90
N LEU A 310 18.19 61.03 -12.21
CA LEU A 310 16.84 61.51 -12.51
C LEU A 310 16.66 63.00 -12.12
N ASN A 311 17.31 63.44 -11.03
CA ASN A 311 17.31 64.84 -10.63
C ASN A 311 18.21 65.71 -11.52
N ALA A 312 19.28 65.15 -12.08
CA ALA A 312 20.16 65.85 -13.01
C ALA A 312 19.43 66.25 -14.31
N LEU A 313 18.50 65.42 -14.79
CA LEU A 313 17.66 65.76 -15.95
C LEU A 313 16.66 66.90 -15.65
N LEU A 314 16.18 67.01 -14.41
CA LEU A 314 15.32 68.12 -13.96
C LEU A 314 16.11 69.43 -13.78
N GLN A 315 17.41 69.35 -13.50
CA GLN A 315 18.32 70.49 -13.38
C GLN A 315 19.07 70.82 -14.68
N ALA A 316 18.50 70.50 -15.85
CA ALA A 316 19.02 71.01 -17.11
C ALA A 316 18.77 72.53 -17.20
N VAL A 317 19.70 73.33 -16.66
CA VAL A 317 19.64 74.80 -16.71
C VAL A 317 19.82 75.25 -18.15
N LYS A 318 18.70 75.45 -18.86
CA LYS A 318 18.68 76.17 -20.14
C LYS A 318 18.72 77.67 -19.83
N ALA A 319 19.91 78.24 -19.74
CA ALA A 319 20.07 79.66 -19.44
C ALA A 319 19.56 80.51 -20.61
N LYS A 320 18.41 81.16 -20.43
CA LYS A 320 17.76 82.03 -21.43
C LYS A 320 18.65 83.21 -21.86
N TYR A 321 19.53 83.64 -20.96
CA TYR A 321 20.40 84.79 -21.11
C TYR A 321 21.64 84.55 -21.98
N LEU A 322 22.00 83.30 -22.26
CA LEU A 322 23.20 82.96 -23.07
C LEU A 322 22.94 83.03 -24.59
N GLY A 323 21.69 83.22 -25.03
CA GLY A 323 21.32 83.24 -26.44
C GLY A 323 21.23 84.64 -27.07
N SER A 324 21.27 85.72 -26.28
CA SER A 324 21.15 87.11 -26.74
C SER A 324 22.21 87.99 -26.07
N TYR A 325 22.75 88.96 -26.80
CA TYR A 325 23.78 89.89 -26.29
C TYR A 325 23.25 90.75 -25.13
N GLU A 326 22.00 91.21 -25.21
CA GLU A 326 21.34 91.95 -24.12
C GLU A 326 21.22 91.09 -22.85
N GLY A 327 20.98 89.79 -23.01
CA GLY A 327 20.93 88.85 -21.90
C GLY A 327 22.26 88.65 -21.19
N LEU A 328 23.39 88.80 -21.90
CA LEU A 328 24.72 88.74 -21.30
C LEU A 328 25.04 90.01 -20.49
N LEU A 329 24.62 91.18 -20.97
CA LEU A 329 24.77 92.45 -20.23
C LEU A 329 23.91 92.47 -18.96
N ASP A 330 22.67 91.97 -19.04
CA ASP A 330 21.81 91.81 -17.87
C ASP A 330 22.41 90.84 -16.85
N LEU A 331 23.08 89.78 -17.31
CA LEU A 331 23.82 88.87 -16.42
C LEU A 331 25.00 89.59 -15.77
N GLU A 332 25.82 90.28 -16.54
CA GLU A 332 26.99 91.02 -16.04
C GLU A 332 26.59 92.02 -14.95
N ALA A 333 25.52 92.78 -15.17
CA ALA A 333 25.02 93.77 -14.21
C ALA A 333 24.46 93.16 -12.92
N ASN A 334 23.94 91.92 -12.98
CA ASN A 334 23.30 91.24 -11.85
C ASN A 334 24.20 90.22 -11.13
N ILE A 335 25.47 90.07 -11.53
CA ILE A 335 26.42 89.24 -10.78
C ILE A 335 26.76 89.97 -9.47
N PRO A 336 26.48 89.37 -8.30
CA PRO A 336 26.79 90.00 -7.02
C PRO A 336 28.31 90.12 -6.83
N SER A 337 28.75 91.19 -6.15
CA SER A 337 30.17 91.45 -5.91
C SER A 337 30.90 90.33 -5.17
N SER A 338 30.18 89.42 -4.49
CA SER A 338 30.73 88.22 -3.86
C SER A 338 31.35 87.20 -4.83
N VAL A 339 31.06 87.31 -6.13
CA VAL A 339 31.63 86.45 -7.18
C VAL A 339 32.89 87.09 -7.78
N THR A 340 32.93 88.42 -7.85
CA THR A 340 34.10 89.18 -8.34
C THR A 340 35.14 89.42 -7.26
N GLU A 341 34.74 89.51 -6.00
CA GLU A 341 35.62 89.67 -4.83
C GLU A 341 35.73 88.37 -4.01
N LEU A 342 36.96 87.96 -3.71
CA LEU A 342 37.22 86.75 -2.90
C LEU A 342 36.85 86.97 -1.43
N CYS A 343 35.69 86.46 -1.00
CA CYS A 343 35.25 86.52 0.40
C CYS A 343 35.52 85.19 1.13
N ILE A 344 36.60 85.12 1.92
CA ILE A 344 36.89 83.99 2.80
C ILE A 344 36.31 84.30 4.19
N LYS A 345 35.25 83.59 4.62
CA LYS A 345 34.70 83.68 5.99
C LYS A 345 34.82 82.33 6.70
N ALA A 346 35.34 82.34 7.92
CA ALA A 346 35.39 81.17 8.80
C ALA A 346 34.01 80.89 9.43
N PRO A 347 33.58 79.62 9.53
CA PRO A 347 32.25 79.29 10.05
C PRO A 347 32.17 79.46 11.57
N THR A 348 31.17 80.20 12.03
CA THR A 348 30.82 80.30 13.46
C THR A 348 29.95 79.12 13.91
N PRO A 349 30.09 78.63 15.17
CA PRO A 349 29.32 77.49 15.66
C PRO A 349 27.84 77.86 15.83
N LYS A 350 26.95 77.05 15.23
CA LYS A 350 25.50 77.25 15.28
C LYS A 350 24.93 76.71 16.60
N THR A 351 24.38 77.56 17.46
CA THR A 351 23.49 77.12 18.54
C THR A 351 22.09 76.86 17.96
N PHE A 352 21.76 75.59 17.78
CA PHE A 352 20.51 75.14 17.15
C PHE A 352 19.37 75.16 18.20
N LYS A 353 18.45 76.13 18.11
CA LYS A 353 17.31 76.34 19.02
C LYS A 353 16.17 75.31 18.83
N GLY A 354 16.50 74.02 18.69
CA GLY A 354 15.52 72.98 18.35
C GLY A 354 15.53 71.75 19.26
N PHE A 355 16.47 71.65 20.19
CA PHE A 355 16.55 70.52 21.13
C PHE A 355 16.26 71.00 22.55
N LEU A 356 15.34 70.31 23.23
CA LEU A 356 15.13 70.43 24.68
C LEU A 356 16.47 70.39 25.40
N ASN A 357 16.64 71.27 26.39
CA ASN A 357 17.87 71.30 27.17
C ASN A 357 18.08 69.96 27.85
N ARG A 358 19.33 69.64 28.20
CA ARG A 358 19.67 68.37 28.85
C ARG A 358 18.89 68.15 30.15
N SER A 359 18.62 69.23 30.90
CA SER A 359 17.75 69.27 32.07
C SER A 359 16.34 68.77 31.75
N ASP A 360 15.73 69.34 30.72
CA ASP A 360 14.32 69.10 30.37
C ASP A 360 14.11 67.65 29.89
N ARG A 361 15.12 67.07 29.22
CA ARG A 361 15.11 65.64 28.85
C ARG A 361 15.17 64.73 30.08
N GLN A 362 15.90 65.13 31.11
CA GLN A 362 16.02 64.37 32.35
C GLN A 362 14.71 64.41 33.13
N GLU A 363 14.03 65.55 33.20
CA GLU A 363 12.72 65.68 33.84
C GLU A 363 11.65 64.80 33.18
N LEU A 364 11.57 64.79 31.85
CA LEU A 364 10.68 63.90 31.11
C LEU A 364 10.96 62.41 31.37
N SER A 365 12.23 62.05 31.55
CA SER A 365 12.63 60.69 31.92
C SER A 365 12.17 60.31 33.34
N LEU A 366 12.20 61.25 34.28
CA LEU A 366 11.75 61.03 35.66
C LEU A 366 10.23 60.89 35.73
N ILE A 367 9.49 61.71 34.97
CA ILE A 367 8.02 61.64 34.88
C ILE A 367 7.58 60.27 34.34
N THR A 368 8.20 59.81 33.25
CA THR A 368 7.87 58.50 32.66
C THR A 368 8.22 57.32 33.58
N ILE A 369 9.27 57.42 34.40
CA ILE A 369 9.58 56.40 35.41
C ILE A 369 8.54 56.40 36.54
N HIS A 370 8.15 57.59 37.02
CA HIS A 370 7.15 57.72 38.08
C HIS A 370 5.79 57.14 37.68
N GLU A 371 5.34 57.37 36.44
CA GLU A 371 4.10 56.80 35.90
C GLU A 371 4.13 55.26 35.85
N LYS A 372 5.26 54.67 35.45
CA LYS A 372 5.43 53.21 35.41
C LYS A 372 5.36 52.59 36.81
N LEU A 373 6.04 53.19 37.79
CA LEU A 373 6.00 52.72 39.18
C LEU A 373 4.59 52.82 39.79
N LYS A 374 3.84 53.88 39.44
CA LYS A 374 2.45 54.05 39.86
C LYS A 374 1.54 52.96 39.26
N ALA A 375 1.74 52.59 38.00
CA ALA A 375 1.01 51.50 37.35
C ALA A 375 1.35 50.12 37.96
N GLU A 376 2.61 49.87 38.30
CA GLU A 376 3.03 48.63 38.97
C GLU A 376 2.42 48.49 40.38
N ARG A 377 2.37 49.57 41.17
CA ARG A 377 1.67 49.57 42.47
C ARG A 377 0.19 49.22 42.35
N LEU A 378 -0.53 49.81 41.40
CA LEU A 378 -1.95 49.51 41.17
C LEU A 378 -2.20 48.07 40.68
N ASN A 379 -1.19 47.41 40.08
CA ASN A 379 -1.29 46.02 39.69
C ASN A 379 -1.05 45.04 40.86
N LEU A 380 -0.35 45.47 41.91
CA LEU A 380 -0.14 44.68 43.14
C LEU A 380 -1.36 44.71 44.08
N GLU A 381 -2.20 45.74 44.02
CA GLU A 381 -3.40 45.90 44.86
C GLU A 381 -4.64 45.13 44.35
N LYS A 382 -4.59 44.48 43.19
CA LYS A 382 -5.69 43.64 42.71
C LYS A 382 -5.70 42.32 43.50
N PRO A 383 -6.83 41.91 44.13
CA PRO A 383 -6.91 40.60 44.78
C PRO A 383 -6.66 39.50 43.73
N LYS A 384 -5.86 38.49 44.11
CA LYS A 384 -5.51 37.34 43.26
C LYS A 384 -6.78 36.72 42.68
N VAL A 385 -7.02 36.95 41.38
CA VAL A 385 -8.14 36.37 40.65
C VAL A 385 -8.03 34.84 40.69
N GLU A 386 -9.07 34.18 41.18
CA GLU A 386 -9.18 32.72 41.19
C GLU A 386 -8.97 32.17 39.77
N LYS A 387 -8.06 31.20 39.65
CA LYS A 387 -7.74 30.58 38.36
C LYS A 387 -8.98 29.86 37.84
N LYS A 388 -9.43 30.21 36.62
CA LYS A 388 -10.49 29.48 35.92
C LYS A 388 -10.19 27.97 35.92
N PRO A 389 -11.18 27.10 36.19
CA PRO A 389 -10.94 25.66 36.13
C PRO A 389 -10.53 25.26 34.71
N TYR A 390 -9.62 24.31 34.63
CA TYR A 390 -9.07 23.87 33.37
C TYR A 390 -10.15 23.33 32.42
N ARG A 391 -9.93 23.60 31.12
CA ARG A 391 -10.82 23.33 29.97
C ARG A 391 -11.42 21.91 29.89
N PHE A 392 -10.85 20.94 30.59
CA PHE A 392 -11.21 19.51 30.52
C PHE A 392 -12.37 19.07 31.42
N LEU A 393 -12.94 19.96 32.24
CA LEU A 393 -14.18 19.69 32.99
C LEU A 393 -15.45 20.16 32.28
N GLN A 394 -15.34 20.69 31.05
CA GLN A 394 -16.52 20.96 30.22
C GLN A 394 -16.89 19.70 29.44
N PRO A 395 -18.14 19.20 29.52
CA PRO A 395 -18.56 18.10 28.66
C PRO A 395 -18.39 18.53 27.20
N LEU A 396 -17.58 17.78 26.44
CA LEU A 396 -17.44 18.00 25.00
C LEU A 396 -18.82 17.83 24.35
N GLN A 397 -19.36 18.89 23.77
CA GLN A 397 -20.45 18.75 22.81
C GLN A 397 -19.92 17.96 21.63
N THR A 398 -20.49 16.78 21.38
CA THR A 398 -20.22 16.02 20.15
C THR A 398 -20.55 16.92 18.95
N PRO A 399 -19.62 17.15 18.01
CA PRO A 399 -19.90 17.98 16.84
C PRO A 399 -21.06 17.36 16.07
N ARG A 400 -22.15 18.12 15.89
CA ARG A 400 -23.22 17.72 14.98
C ARG A 400 -22.65 17.76 13.57
N PHE A 401 -22.60 16.60 12.92
CA PHE A 401 -22.28 16.52 11.49
C PHE A 401 -23.33 17.33 10.70
N PRO A 402 -22.93 18.12 9.69
CA PRO A 402 -23.89 18.79 8.83
C PRO A 402 -24.71 17.71 8.11
N VAL A 403 -26.03 17.76 8.27
CA VAL A 403 -26.95 16.98 7.44
C VAL A 403 -26.82 17.53 6.02
N LEU A 404 -26.27 16.72 5.12
CA LEU A 404 -26.28 17.02 3.69
C LEU A 404 -27.75 16.99 3.24
N VAL A 405 -28.27 18.15 2.84
CA VAL A 405 -29.56 18.25 2.15
C VAL A 405 -29.38 17.55 0.80
N PRO A 406 -30.22 16.55 0.46
CA PRO A 406 -30.13 15.87 -0.83
C PRO A 406 -30.37 16.88 -1.96
N GLU A 407 -29.43 16.96 -2.88
CA GLU A 407 -29.59 17.65 -4.16
C GLU A 407 -30.56 16.79 -4.99
N HIS A 408 -31.73 17.35 -5.32
CA HIS A 408 -32.83 16.64 -5.97
C HIS A 408 -32.40 16.04 -7.31
N LEU A 409 -32.56 14.72 -7.45
CA LEU A 409 -32.51 13.98 -8.72
C LEU A 409 -33.95 13.56 -9.10
N PRO A 410 -34.23 13.24 -10.38
CA PRO A 410 -35.58 13.02 -10.89
C PRO A 410 -36.34 11.90 -10.16
N GLU A 411 -37.61 12.19 -9.83
CA GLU A 411 -38.46 11.50 -8.84
C GLU A 411 -38.92 10.08 -9.22
N ASP A 412 -38.62 9.60 -10.44
CA ASP A 412 -39.20 8.35 -10.97
C ASP A 412 -38.39 7.07 -10.64
N ASP A 413 -37.12 7.18 -10.24
CA ASP A 413 -36.24 6.03 -9.90
C ASP A 413 -36.04 5.84 -8.37
N GLU A 414 -36.58 6.74 -7.54
CA GLU A 414 -36.26 6.79 -6.10
C GLU A 414 -36.80 5.58 -5.30
N GLU A 415 -37.97 5.04 -5.68
CA GLU A 415 -38.59 3.92 -4.96
C GLU A 415 -37.80 2.61 -5.08
N ASP A 416 -37.21 2.36 -6.26
CA ASP A 416 -36.37 1.18 -6.53
C ASP A 416 -34.95 1.33 -5.98
N ASP A 417 -34.43 2.57 -5.93
CA ASP A 417 -33.09 2.86 -5.43
C ASP A 417 -33.01 2.90 -3.89
N LEU A 418 -34.09 3.29 -3.20
CA LEU A 418 -34.16 3.33 -1.73
C LEU A 418 -33.78 2.00 -1.03
N PRO A 419 -34.33 0.83 -1.39
CA PRO A 419 -33.95 -0.44 -0.78
C PRO A 419 -32.51 -0.84 -1.11
N VAL A 420 -32.01 -0.50 -2.30
CA VAL A 420 -30.61 -0.75 -2.71
C VAL A 420 -29.65 0.11 -1.88
N ILE A 421 -29.97 1.39 -1.69
CA ILE A 421 -29.21 2.32 -0.85
C ILE A 421 -29.25 1.87 0.61
N PHE A 422 -30.39 1.38 1.10
CA PHE A 422 -30.51 0.83 2.45
C PHE A 422 -29.61 -0.40 2.65
N LEU A 423 -29.65 -1.35 1.71
CA LEU A 423 -28.80 -2.53 1.72
C LEU A 423 -27.32 -2.15 1.66
N GLN A 424 -26.96 -1.17 0.82
CA GLN A 424 -25.59 -0.68 0.71
C GLN A 424 -25.11 -0.02 2.02
N LYS A 425 -25.97 0.78 2.68
CA LYS A 425 -25.68 1.38 3.99
C LYS A 425 -25.51 0.32 5.08
N ALA A 426 -26.38 -0.70 5.10
CA ALA A 426 -26.30 -1.81 6.04
C ALA A 426 -24.99 -2.61 5.86
N LEU A 427 -24.64 -2.96 4.63
CA LEU A 427 -23.40 -3.69 4.32
C LEU A 427 -22.14 -2.87 4.62
N LYS A 428 -22.14 -1.56 4.33
CA LYS A 428 -21.06 -0.65 4.74
C LYS A 428 -20.94 -0.57 6.26
N GLY A 429 -22.07 -0.47 6.97
CA GLY A 429 -22.11 -0.47 8.45
C GLY A 429 -21.57 -1.76 9.05
N MET A 430 -22.01 -2.92 8.56
CA MET A 430 -21.52 -4.23 8.99
C MET A 430 -20.03 -4.40 8.70
N SER A 431 -19.57 -4.02 7.50
CA SER A 431 -18.14 -4.07 7.15
C SER A 431 -17.30 -3.19 8.08
N ASN A 432 -17.73 -1.95 8.34
CA ASN A 432 -17.04 -1.06 9.26
C ASN A 432 -17.03 -1.62 10.69
N MET A 433 -18.14 -2.24 11.11
CA MET A 433 -18.23 -2.87 12.41
C MET A 433 -17.26 -4.05 12.54
N ILE A 434 -17.20 -4.94 11.55
CA ILE A 434 -16.25 -6.07 11.53
C ILE A 434 -14.81 -5.56 11.54
N MET A 435 -14.48 -4.60 10.68
CA MET A 435 -13.14 -3.99 10.63
C MET A 435 -12.76 -3.34 11.96
N MET A 436 -13.69 -2.63 12.60
CA MET A 436 -13.47 -1.99 13.89
C MET A 436 -13.32 -3.01 15.03
N TYR A 437 -14.09 -4.10 15.03
CA TYR A 437 -13.91 -5.19 15.99
C TYR A 437 -12.56 -5.88 15.79
N ASP A 438 -12.17 -6.19 14.55
CA ASP A 438 -10.87 -6.81 14.24
C ASP A 438 -9.69 -5.90 14.61
N GLU A 439 -9.80 -4.60 14.35
CA GLU A 439 -8.76 -3.64 14.74
C GLU A 439 -8.68 -3.48 16.26
N LYS A 440 -9.83 -3.44 16.95
CA LYS A 440 -9.90 -3.45 18.41
C LYS A 440 -9.26 -4.72 18.95
N GLU A 441 -9.59 -5.89 18.40
CA GLU A 441 -9.01 -7.20 18.71
C GLU A 441 -7.49 -7.17 18.62
N ARG A 442 -6.95 -6.69 17.49
CA ARG A 442 -5.50 -6.55 17.26
C ARG A 442 -4.82 -5.63 18.26
N ARG A 443 -5.50 -4.55 18.68
CA ARG A 443 -4.98 -3.55 19.62
C ARG A 443 -5.45 -3.76 21.07
N LYS A 444 -6.07 -4.90 21.40
CA LYS A 444 -6.60 -5.19 22.75
C LYS A 444 -5.53 -5.04 23.83
N ASP A 445 -4.31 -5.51 23.57
CA ASP A 445 -3.20 -5.46 24.53
C ASP A 445 -2.77 -4.01 24.79
N LEU A 446 -2.57 -3.20 23.72
CA LEU A 446 -2.29 -1.77 23.84
C LEU A 446 -3.41 -0.99 24.54
N ILE A 447 -4.67 -1.33 24.26
CA ILE A 447 -5.82 -0.69 24.92
C ILE A 447 -5.81 -0.99 26.43
N LYS A 448 -5.46 -2.22 26.83
CA LYS A 448 -5.31 -2.58 28.25
C LYS A 448 -4.17 -1.80 28.90
N GLU A 449 -3.03 -1.68 28.23
CA GLU A 449 -1.89 -0.87 28.70
C GLU A 449 -2.26 0.61 28.89
N LEU A 450 -2.95 1.21 27.92
CA LEU A 450 -3.36 2.61 28.02
C LEU A 450 -4.39 2.82 29.14
N ARG A 451 -5.32 1.87 29.32
CA ARG A 451 -6.30 1.93 30.41
C ARG A 451 -5.66 1.74 31.79
N SER A 452 -4.63 0.89 31.90
CA SER A 452 -3.86 0.69 33.14
C SER A 452 -2.83 1.80 33.41
N THR A 453 -2.89 2.93 32.71
CA THR A 453 -2.04 4.10 33.01
C THR A 453 -2.83 5.30 33.52
N HIS A 454 -4.15 5.17 33.63
CA HIS A 454 -5.06 6.28 33.94
C HIS A 454 -5.79 6.04 35.27
N ALA A 455 -5.07 6.14 36.40
CA ALA A 455 -5.63 6.17 37.76
C ALA A 455 -5.39 7.53 38.43
N LEU A 456 -6.44 8.10 39.02
CA LEU A 456 -6.38 9.39 39.73
C LEU A 456 -6.07 9.22 41.24
N GLN A 457 -6.27 8.02 41.81
CA GLN A 457 -6.03 7.70 43.23
C GLN A 457 -4.78 6.81 43.39
N GLN A 458 -4.05 6.94 44.51
CA GLN A 458 -2.75 6.26 44.72
C GLN A 458 -2.87 4.72 44.81
N GLU A 459 -3.88 4.20 45.51
CA GLU A 459 -4.12 2.75 45.62
C GLU A 459 -4.43 2.13 44.24
N ASP A 460 -5.23 2.83 43.42
CA ASP A 460 -5.52 2.44 42.05
C ASP A 460 -4.27 2.46 41.15
N GLN A 461 -3.31 3.35 41.42
CA GLN A 461 -2.05 3.42 40.67
C GLN A 461 -1.15 2.20 40.96
N GLU A 462 -1.08 1.74 42.19
CA GLU A 462 -0.28 0.56 42.55
C GLU A 462 -0.86 -0.73 41.93
N LEU A 463 -2.18 -0.90 41.98
CA LEU A 463 -2.86 -2.01 41.32
C LEU A 463 -2.65 -1.98 39.80
N GLN A 464 -2.77 -0.81 39.18
CA GLN A 464 -2.52 -0.64 37.75
C GLN A 464 -1.06 -0.89 37.35
N GLN A 465 -0.10 -0.54 38.20
CA GLN A 465 1.32 -0.86 37.99
C GLN A 465 1.56 -2.37 38.04
N ALA A 466 0.93 -3.09 38.98
CA ALA A 466 1.01 -4.54 39.06
C ALA A 466 0.37 -5.21 37.82
N GLU A 467 -0.80 -4.74 37.38
CA GLU A 467 -1.45 -5.20 36.14
C GLU A 467 -0.57 -4.95 34.91
N LYS A 468 0.05 -3.77 34.81
CA LYS A 468 0.98 -3.43 33.73
C LYS A 468 2.18 -4.37 33.70
N GLN A 469 2.77 -4.70 34.85
CA GLN A 469 3.88 -5.65 34.95
C GLN A 469 3.45 -7.05 34.47
N ASN A 470 2.25 -7.50 34.86
CA ASN A 470 1.70 -8.79 34.41
C ASN A 470 1.47 -8.82 32.88
N ILE A 471 0.95 -7.73 32.30
CA ILE A 471 0.73 -7.63 30.85
C ILE A 471 2.07 -7.68 30.09
N LEU A 472 3.08 -6.95 30.55
CA LEU A 472 4.42 -6.96 29.94
C LEU A 472 5.08 -8.35 30.05
N ALA A 473 4.90 -9.04 31.18
CA ALA A 473 5.42 -10.40 31.34
C ALA A 473 4.75 -11.38 30.35
N LEU A 474 3.43 -11.30 30.17
CA LEU A 474 2.69 -12.12 29.20
C LEU A 474 3.10 -11.83 27.75
N GLN A 475 3.37 -10.57 27.41
CA GLN A 475 3.88 -10.19 26.08
C GLN A 475 5.25 -10.81 25.80
N ARG A 476 6.19 -10.68 26.75
CA ARG A 476 7.52 -11.31 26.64
C ARG A 476 7.40 -12.82 26.42
N GLN A 477 6.52 -13.50 27.15
CA GLN A 477 6.27 -14.93 26.95
C GLN A 477 5.74 -15.23 25.54
N ARG A 478 4.76 -14.46 25.04
CA ARG A 478 4.21 -14.63 23.68
C ARG A 478 5.27 -14.40 22.60
N GLU A 479 6.12 -13.39 22.76
CA GLU A 479 7.23 -13.12 21.83
C GLU A 479 8.23 -14.28 21.81
N LEU A 480 8.62 -14.80 22.99
CA LEU A 480 9.46 -15.98 23.08
C LEU A 480 8.84 -17.19 22.40
N HIS A 481 7.54 -17.44 22.60
CA HIS A 481 6.82 -18.52 21.92
C HIS A 481 6.78 -18.32 20.40
N ARG A 482 6.56 -17.09 19.91
CA ARG A 482 6.60 -16.77 18.48
C ARG A 482 7.99 -17.00 17.90
N HIS A 483 9.05 -16.54 18.56
CA HIS A 483 10.43 -16.76 18.12
C HIS A 483 10.76 -18.25 18.06
N LYS A 484 10.39 -19.03 19.08
CA LYS A 484 10.57 -20.50 19.08
C LYS A 484 9.82 -21.17 17.92
N ALA A 485 8.57 -20.76 17.66
CA ALA A 485 7.77 -21.31 16.55
C ALA A 485 8.35 -20.95 15.17
N LEU A 486 8.86 -19.73 14.99
CA LEU A 486 9.53 -19.30 13.77
C LEU A 486 10.84 -20.05 13.55
N ALA A 487 11.65 -20.23 14.60
CA ALA A 487 12.88 -21.02 14.53
C ALA A 487 12.59 -22.48 14.16
N ALA A 488 11.58 -23.10 14.79
CA ALA A 488 11.17 -24.46 14.44
C ALA A 488 10.71 -24.57 12.97
N ARG A 489 9.93 -23.60 12.48
CA ARG A 489 9.53 -23.55 11.06
C ARG A 489 10.71 -23.40 10.11
N ALA A 490 11.68 -22.54 10.45
CA ALA A 490 12.87 -22.35 9.63
C ALA A 490 13.71 -23.63 9.55
N LEU A 491 13.87 -24.36 10.67
CA LEU A 491 14.54 -25.66 10.69
C LEU A 491 13.82 -26.70 9.84
N LEU A 492 12.49 -26.80 9.98
CA LEU A 492 11.68 -27.71 9.16
C LEU A 492 11.76 -27.37 7.66
N ALA A 493 11.75 -26.08 7.30
CA ALA A 493 11.91 -25.64 5.92
C ALA A 493 13.30 -25.98 5.37
N GLY A 494 14.35 -25.85 6.19
CA GLY A 494 15.71 -26.26 5.82
C GLY A 494 15.82 -27.77 5.58
N LEU A 495 15.25 -28.59 6.47
CA LEU A 495 15.22 -30.05 6.30
C LEU A 495 14.43 -30.47 5.06
N ALA A 496 13.25 -29.89 4.86
CA ALA A 496 12.44 -30.16 3.66
C ALA A 496 13.17 -29.73 2.39
N GLY A 497 13.84 -28.58 2.40
CA GLY A 497 14.67 -28.10 1.30
C GLY A 497 15.84 -29.04 1.00
N GLY A 498 16.50 -29.58 2.04
CA GLY A 498 17.56 -30.58 1.90
C GLY A 498 17.06 -31.87 1.24
N VAL A 499 15.96 -32.44 1.73
CA VAL A 499 15.36 -33.65 1.13
C VAL A 499 14.96 -33.42 -0.33
N ILE A 500 14.41 -32.24 -0.65
CA ILE A 500 14.07 -31.89 -2.04
C ILE A 500 15.34 -31.78 -2.89
N ALA A 501 16.40 -31.16 -2.39
CA ALA A 501 17.67 -31.06 -3.11
C ALA A 501 18.28 -32.45 -3.37
N ASP A 502 18.29 -33.34 -2.37
CA ASP A 502 18.81 -34.71 -2.50
C ASP A 502 18.01 -35.52 -3.53
N MET A 503 16.68 -35.40 -3.53
CA MET A 503 15.82 -36.05 -4.53
C MET A 503 16.10 -35.52 -5.95
N LEU A 504 16.27 -34.20 -6.11
CA LEU A 504 16.60 -33.60 -7.40
C LEU A 504 17.99 -34.01 -7.88
N ASP A 505 18.97 -34.05 -6.99
CA ASP A 505 20.33 -34.53 -7.28
C ASP A 505 20.30 -36.00 -7.71
N PHE A 506 19.54 -36.85 -7.02
CA PHE A 506 19.36 -38.25 -7.41
C PHE A 506 18.77 -38.37 -8.82
N LEU A 507 17.66 -37.69 -9.08
CA LEU A 507 17.01 -37.67 -10.40
C LEU A 507 17.91 -37.11 -11.51
N SER A 508 18.80 -36.16 -11.18
CA SER A 508 19.76 -35.61 -12.15
C SER A 508 20.88 -36.59 -12.53
N LYS A 509 21.27 -37.48 -11.61
CA LYS A 509 22.34 -38.46 -11.79
C LYS A 509 21.87 -39.74 -12.48
N GLU A 510 20.62 -40.14 -12.30
CA GLU A 510 20.05 -41.33 -12.97
C GLU A 510 20.22 -41.36 -14.50
N PRO A 511 19.94 -40.29 -15.28
CA PRO A 511 20.13 -40.34 -16.73
C PRO A 511 21.60 -40.49 -17.14
N GLN A 512 22.53 -39.93 -16.36
CA GLN A 512 23.97 -40.11 -16.60
C GLN A 512 24.39 -41.56 -16.33
N GLN A 513 23.92 -42.16 -15.23
CA GLN A 513 24.17 -43.56 -14.91
C GLN A 513 23.59 -44.51 -15.97
N GLN A 514 22.39 -44.22 -16.49
CA GLN A 514 21.79 -45.01 -17.56
C GLN A 514 22.58 -44.92 -18.87
N GLN A 515 23.15 -43.76 -19.20
CA GLN A 515 24.04 -43.61 -20.37
C GLN A 515 25.37 -44.34 -20.19
N GLU A 516 25.98 -44.28 -19.01
CA GLU A 516 27.21 -45.01 -18.70
C GLU A 516 27.01 -46.53 -18.75
N GLN A 517 25.86 -47.03 -18.32
CA GLN A 517 25.52 -48.47 -18.39
C GLN A 517 25.23 -48.98 -19.81
N GLN A 518 24.78 -48.12 -20.72
CA GLN A 518 24.56 -48.51 -22.13
C GLN A 518 25.82 -48.34 -23.00
N GLY A 519 26.85 -47.65 -22.49
CA GLY A 519 28.13 -47.44 -23.16
C GLY A 519 29.20 -48.52 -22.89
N HIS A 520 28.88 -49.49 -22.03
CA HIS A 520 29.67 -50.71 -21.76
C HIS A 520 28.97 -51.93 -22.36
#